data_AF-A0A3S1IAC8-F1
#
_entry.id   AF-A0A3S1IAC8-F1
#
_cell.length_a   1.000
_cell.length_b   1.000
_cell.length_c   1.000
_cell.angle_alpha   90.00
_cell.angle_beta   90.00
_cell.angle_gamma   90.00
#
_symmetry.space_group_name_H-M   'P 1'
#
loop_
_entity.id
_entity.type
_entity.pdbx_description
1 polymer ?
#
loop_
_entity_poly.entity_id
_entity_poly.type
_entity_poly.pdbx_seq_one_letter_code
_entity_poly.pdbx_strand_id
1 'polypeptide(L)'
;MFHFSQTTRSIRFVCRPEDYGVIAPPVAAKTVLPDWFRKLPAVDSQQASATNNGLTVKRCMPFLDAMTTGWILPLAATVRLEIKDGGRVVDAGWEFDRVMVSNHGAHQVAGNPKEPAPPCKFHNYWSIRTPPGWSCLF
;
A
#
# COMPACT_ATOMS: atom_id res chain seq x y z
N MET A 1 35.89 -17.36 22.85
CA MET A 1 35.00 -17.55 21.68
C MET A 1 33.60 -17.13 22.05
N PHE A 2 33.15 -15.95 21.61
CA PHE A 2 31.76 -15.53 21.82
C PHE A 2 30.87 -16.19 20.76
N HIS A 3 30.02 -17.12 21.18
CA HIS A 3 28.97 -17.68 20.34
C HIS A 3 27.86 -16.64 20.21
N PHE A 4 27.86 -15.88 19.12
CA PHE A 4 26.69 -15.12 18.74
C PHE A 4 25.60 -16.10 18.31
N SER A 5 24.61 -16.32 19.19
CA SER A 5 23.34 -16.93 18.79
C SER A 5 22.77 -16.09 17.64
N GLN A 6 22.73 -16.67 16.44
CA GLN A 6 22.02 -16.06 15.32
C GLN A 6 20.53 -16.14 15.62
N THR A 7 20.01 -15.14 16.33
CA THR A 7 18.57 -14.95 16.43
C THR A 7 18.03 -14.71 15.02
N THR A 8 17.13 -15.58 14.57
CA THR A 8 16.45 -15.42 13.28
C THR A 8 15.78 -14.05 13.24
N ARG A 9 16.24 -13.17 12.36
CA ARG A 9 15.67 -11.82 12.17
C ARG A 9 14.38 -11.96 11.37
N SER A 10 13.25 -12.03 12.08
CA SER A 10 11.92 -12.15 11.47
C SER A 10 11.10 -10.87 11.64
N ILE A 11 10.43 -10.42 10.58
CA ILE A 11 9.29 -9.49 10.68
C ILE A 11 8.05 -10.32 11.00
N ARG A 12 7.25 -9.91 11.98
CA ARG A 12 6.00 -10.57 12.33
C ARG A 12 4.82 -9.63 12.15
N PHE A 13 3.77 -10.15 11.53
CA PHE A 13 2.47 -9.48 11.44
C PHE A 13 1.54 -10.13 12.46
N VAL A 14 1.01 -9.34 13.38
CA VAL A 14 0.09 -9.81 14.41
C VAL A 14 -1.21 -9.01 14.35
N CYS A 15 -2.34 -9.67 14.48
CA CYS A 15 -3.66 -9.07 14.58
C CYS A 15 -4.32 -9.51 15.90
N ARG A 16 -5.57 -9.11 16.14
CA ARG A 16 -6.33 -9.67 17.26
C ARG A 16 -6.60 -11.16 17.00
N PRO A 17 -6.67 -12.01 18.04
CA PRO A 17 -6.94 -13.44 17.85
C PRO A 17 -8.18 -13.73 17.00
N GLU A 18 -9.26 -12.97 17.18
CA GLU A 18 -10.50 -13.08 16.43
C GLU A 18 -10.40 -12.67 14.95
N ASP A 19 -9.39 -11.89 14.58
CA ASP A 19 -9.17 -11.47 13.20
C ASP A 19 -8.30 -12.47 12.41
N TYR A 20 -7.60 -13.36 13.10
CA TYR A 20 -6.66 -14.28 12.47
C TYR A 20 -7.40 -15.30 11.59
N GLY A 21 -7.06 -15.32 10.29
CA GLY A 21 -7.76 -16.13 9.29
C GLY A 21 -9.08 -15.54 8.81
N VAL A 22 -9.52 -14.41 9.37
CA VAL A 22 -10.72 -13.67 8.95
C VAL A 22 -10.33 -12.50 8.05
N ILE A 23 -9.37 -11.67 8.49
CA ILE A 23 -8.86 -10.56 7.66
C ILE A 23 -7.76 -11.06 6.73
N ALA A 24 -7.66 -10.47 5.54
CA ALA A 24 -6.66 -10.86 4.56
C ALA A 24 -5.22 -10.71 5.12
N PRO A 25 -4.37 -11.74 4.99
CA PRO A 25 -3.02 -11.70 5.54
C PRO A 25 -2.11 -10.78 4.73
N PRO A 26 -1.07 -10.20 5.34
CA PRO A 26 -0.01 -9.50 4.62
C PRO A 26 0.67 -10.43 3.62
N VAL A 27 0.97 -9.91 2.45
CA VAL A 27 1.63 -10.65 1.37
C VAL A 27 2.86 -9.88 0.88
N ALA A 28 3.88 -10.60 0.41
CA ALA A 28 5.05 -9.95 -0.17
C ALA A 28 4.63 -9.13 -1.40
N ALA A 29 5.01 -7.85 -1.48
CA ALA A 29 4.47 -6.94 -2.50
C ALA A 29 4.70 -7.45 -3.93
N LYS A 30 5.86 -8.05 -4.20
CA LYS A 30 6.19 -8.69 -5.48
C LYS A 30 5.20 -9.75 -5.97
N THR A 31 4.41 -10.38 -5.09
CA THR A 31 3.47 -11.46 -5.47
C THR A 31 2.13 -10.91 -5.95
N VAL A 32 1.83 -9.63 -5.71
CA VAL A 32 0.53 -9.01 -6.00
C VAL A 32 0.64 -7.79 -6.93
N LEU A 33 1.68 -7.73 -7.75
CA LEU A 33 1.81 -6.70 -8.78
C LEU A 33 0.55 -6.60 -9.65
N PRO A 34 0.17 -5.43 -10.16
CA PRO A 34 -0.93 -5.33 -11.11
C PRO A 34 -0.60 -6.03 -12.44
N ASP A 35 -1.61 -6.67 -13.05
CA ASP A 35 -1.45 -7.39 -14.32
C ASP A 35 -0.94 -6.50 -15.46
N TRP A 36 -1.44 -5.27 -15.54
CA TRP A 36 -1.00 -4.32 -16.57
C TRP A 36 0.50 -4.07 -16.46
N PHE A 37 1.05 -3.92 -15.25
CA PHE A 37 2.47 -3.64 -15.04
C PHE A 37 3.31 -4.88 -15.33
N ARG A 38 2.84 -6.07 -14.91
CA ARG A 38 3.47 -7.34 -15.29
C ARG A 38 3.58 -7.49 -16.80
N LYS A 39 2.51 -7.17 -17.53
CA LYS A 39 2.42 -7.31 -19.00
C LYS A 39 3.05 -6.16 -19.78
N LEU A 40 3.30 -5.02 -19.15
CA LEU A 40 3.93 -3.85 -19.79
C LEU A 40 5.27 -4.26 -20.42
N PRO A 41 5.55 -3.96 -21.69
CA PRO A 41 6.87 -4.21 -22.28
C PRO A 41 7.91 -3.27 -21.67
N ALA A 42 9.18 -3.70 -21.63
CA ALA A 42 10.28 -2.86 -21.15
C ALA A 42 10.53 -1.64 -22.06
N VAL A 43 10.27 -1.81 -23.35
CA VAL A 43 10.43 -0.79 -24.40
C VAL A 43 9.14 -0.74 -25.20
N ASP A 44 8.61 0.46 -25.38
CA ASP A 44 7.58 0.73 -26.38
C ASP A 44 8.27 1.01 -27.72
N SER A 45 8.15 0.06 -28.65
CA SER A 45 8.78 0.16 -29.97
C SER A 45 8.21 1.27 -30.84
N GLN A 46 6.98 1.75 -30.57
CA GLN A 46 6.39 2.86 -31.32
C GLN A 46 6.99 4.21 -30.91
N GLN A 47 7.52 4.29 -29.69
CA GLN A 47 8.18 5.49 -29.16
C GLN A 47 9.70 5.45 -29.33
N ALA A 48 10.26 4.30 -29.68
CA ALA A 48 11.69 4.13 -29.90
C ALA A 48 12.13 4.84 -31.19
N SER A 49 13.07 5.77 -31.07
CA SER A 49 13.63 6.57 -32.16
C SER A 49 15.11 6.88 -31.89
N ALA A 50 15.77 7.58 -32.82
CA ALA A 50 17.14 8.02 -32.62
C ALA A 50 17.34 8.95 -31.40
N THR A 51 16.27 9.61 -30.93
CA THR A 51 16.32 10.55 -29.79
C THR A 51 15.49 10.11 -28.59
N ASN A 52 14.79 8.98 -28.68
CA ASN A 52 13.97 8.42 -27.60
C ASN A 52 14.20 6.91 -27.51
N ASN A 53 14.64 6.43 -26.35
CA ASN A 53 14.90 5.01 -26.13
C ASN A 53 13.63 4.17 -25.91
N GLY A 54 12.45 4.80 -25.86
CA GLY A 54 11.16 4.13 -25.70
C GLY A 54 11.00 3.38 -24.37
N LEU A 55 11.85 3.63 -23.36
CA LEU A 55 11.79 2.91 -22.09
C LEU A 55 10.47 3.20 -21.36
N THR A 56 9.77 2.15 -20.95
CA THR A 56 8.55 2.30 -20.16
C THR A 56 8.88 2.39 -18.66
N VAL A 57 7.86 2.70 -17.85
CA VAL A 57 8.00 2.72 -16.38
C VAL A 57 8.49 1.38 -15.80
N LYS A 58 8.36 0.27 -16.54
CA LYS A 58 8.92 -1.04 -16.15
C LYS A 58 10.45 -1.02 -16.00
N ARG A 59 11.12 -0.05 -16.63
CA ARG A 59 12.58 0.13 -16.55
C ARG A 59 13.01 1.19 -15.53
N CYS A 60 12.06 1.87 -14.88
CA CYS A 60 12.33 2.77 -13.78
C CYS A 60 12.57 1.95 -12.49
N MET A 61 13.82 1.73 -12.11
CA MET A 61 14.16 0.96 -10.90
C MET A 61 13.48 1.50 -9.62
N PRO A 62 13.45 2.82 -9.36
CA PRO A 62 12.70 3.35 -8.21
C PRO A 62 11.22 2.96 -8.21
N PHE A 63 10.58 2.93 -9.38
CA PHE A 63 9.17 2.54 -9.49
C PHE A 63 8.99 1.03 -9.24
N LEU A 64 9.87 0.21 -9.81
CA LEU A 64 9.84 -1.23 -9.59
C LEU A 64 10.07 -1.57 -8.11
N ASP A 65 11.04 -0.94 -7.47
CA ASP A 65 11.35 -1.15 -6.06
C ASP A 65 10.18 -0.74 -5.17
N ALA A 66 9.55 0.42 -5.44
CA ALA A 66 8.36 0.88 -4.72
C ALA A 66 7.19 -0.10 -4.84
N MET A 67 7.04 -0.77 -5.97
CA MET A 67 5.95 -1.72 -6.23
C MET A 67 6.22 -3.13 -5.70
N THR A 68 7.48 -3.53 -5.55
CA THR A 68 7.86 -4.93 -5.27
C THR A 68 8.48 -5.17 -3.90
N THR A 69 9.06 -4.13 -3.30
CA THR A 69 9.75 -4.24 -2.01
C THR A 69 8.77 -4.22 -0.86
N GLY A 70 9.04 -5.02 0.17
CA GLY A 70 8.23 -5.05 1.38
C GLY A 70 6.95 -5.86 1.21
N TRP A 71 5.88 -5.38 1.83
CA TRP A 71 4.65 -6.12 2.05
C TRP A 71 3.44 -5.26 1.72
N ILE A 72 2.44 -5.86 1.08
CA ILE A 72 1.12 -5.27 0.97
C ILE A 72 0.30 -5.74 2.16
N LEU A 73 -0.30 -4.77 2.87
CA LEU A 73 -1.30 -5.02 3.89
C LEU A 73 -2.67 -4.83 3.25
N PRO A 74 -3.41 -5.91 2.93
CA PRO A 74 -4.71 -5.76 2.29
C PRO A 74 -5.72 -5.11 3.25
N LEU A 75 -6.80 -4.58 2.69
CA LEU A 75 -7.94 -4.15 3.49
C LEU A 75 -8.50 -5.36 4.25
N ALA A 76 -8.88 -5.14 5.51
CA ALA A 76 -9.49 -6.16 6.35
C ALA A 76 -10.89 -6.61 5.86
N ALA A 77 -11.59 -5.73 5.13
CA ALA A 77 -12.89 -6.01 4.54
C ALA A 77 -13.07 -5.21 3.25
N THR A 78 -14.06 -5.59 2.45
CA THR A 78 -14.49 -4.81 1.28
C THR A 78 -15.01 -3.45 1.73
N VAL A 79 -14.54 -2.40 1.06
CA VAL A 79 -14.98 -1.02 1.30
C VAL A 79 -15.64 -0.49 0.03
N ARG A 80 -16.82 0.10 0.19
CA ARG A 80 -17.47 0.91 -0.85
C ARG A 80 -17.19 2.38 -0.58
N LEU A 81 -16.69 3.09 -1.59
CA LEU A 81 -16.58 4.54 -1.58
C LEU A 81 -17.61 5.14 -2.53
N GLU A 82 -18.37 6.11 -2.06
CA GLU A 82 -19.29 6.91 -2.87
C GLU A 82 -18.78 8.35 -2.91
N ILE A 83 -18.43 8.81 -4.11
CA ILE A 83 -17.86 10.14 -4.33
C ILE A 83 -18.93 11.03 -4.95
N LYS A 84 -19.27 12.13 -4.28
CA LYS A 84 -20.30 13.11 -4.68
C LYS A 84 -19.71 14.51 -4.81
N ASP A 85 -20.50 15.42 -5.36
CA ASP A 85 -20.21 16.86 -5.41
C ASP A 85 -18.83 17.21 -6.00
N GLY A 86 -18.45 16.50 -7.05
CA GLY A 86 -17.15 16.66 -7.71
C GLY A 86 -15.95 16.29 -6.84
N GLY A 87 -16.13 15.40 -5.85
CA GLY A 87 -15.08 14.95 -4.94
C GLY A 87 -15.10 15.59 -3.56
N ARG A 88 -16.00 16.55 -3.32
CA ARG A 88 -16.18 17.23 -2.01
C ARG A 88 -16.68 16.33 -0.91
N VAL A 89 -17.45 15.32 -1.27
CA VAL A 89 -18.05 14.38 -0.33
C VAL A 89 -17.61 12.98 -0.72
N VAL A 90 -17.03 12.27 0.26
CA VAL A 90 -16.62 10.87 0.13
C VAL A 90 -17.22 10.11 1.30
N ASP A 91 -18.30 9.38 1.01
CA ASP A 91 -18.95 8.48 1.95
C ASP A 91 -18.34 7.09 1.81
N ALA A 92 -18.06 6.44 2.94
CA ALA A 92 -17.49 5.10 2.97
C ALA A 92 -18.42 4.14 3.73
N GLY A 93 -18.65 2.95 3.15
CA GLY A 93 -19.44 1.89 3.75
C GLY A 93 -18.68 0.57 3.73
N TRP A 94 -18.89 -0.25 4.76
CA TRP A 94 -18.26 -1.56 4.92
C TRP A 94 -19.14 -2.45 5.81
N GLU A 95 -19.10 -3.75 5.58
CA GLU A 95 -19.69 -4.76 6.45
C GLU A 95 -18.58 -5.39 7.29
N PHE A 96 -18.12 -4.64 8.29
CA PHE A 96 -17.05 -5.02 9.21
C PHE A 96 -17.34 -4.40 10.58
N ASP A 97 -16.96 -5.11 11.65
CA ASP A 97 -17.29 -4.74 13.03
C ASP A 97 -16.58 -3.46 13.52
N ARG A 98 -15.66 -2.91 12.72
CA ARG A 98 -14.82 -1.75 13.05
C ARG A 98 -14.65 -0.81 11.86
N VAL A 99 -14.24 0.43 12.15
CA VAL A 99 -14.10 1.51 11.17
C VAL A 99 -13.03 1.22 10.11
N MET A 100 -13.43 0.99 8.87
CA MET A 100 -12.49 0.74 7.76
C MET A 100 -11.94 2.02 7.12
N VAL A 101 -12.73 3.10 7.09
CA VAL A 101 -12.32 4.39 6.53
C VAL A 101 -12.76 5.52 7.43
N SER A 102 -11.85 6.46 7.67
CA SER A 102 -12.16 7.73 8.34
C SER A 102 -11.60 8.90 7.54
N ASN A 103 -12.16 10.10 7.74
CA ASN A 103 -11.72 11.33 7.11
C ASN A 103 -11.13 12.28 8.15
N HIS A 104 -10.09 13.04 7.79
CA HIS A 104 -9.67 14.18 8.62
C HIS A 104 -10.58 15.39 8.37
N GLY A 105 -10.73 16.24 9.40
CA GLY A 105 -11.43 17.51 9.25
C GLY A 105 -10.66 18.46 8.33
N ALA A 106 -11.37 19.27 7.55
CA ALA A 106 -10.76 20.18 6.57
C ALA A 106 -9.67 21.09 7.16
N HIS A 107 -9.84 21.54 8.41
CA HIS A 107 -8.86 22.36 9.12
C HIS A 107 -7.48 21.69 9.30
N GLN A 108 -7.41 20.35 9.29
CA GLN A 108 -6.14 19.62 9.43
C GLN A 108 -5.34 19.58 8.13
N VAL A 109 -5.98 19.92 7.00
CA VAL A 109 -5.38 19.85 5.65
C VAL A 109 -5.53 21.16 4.88
N ALA A 110 -5.68 22.27 5.60
CA ALA A 110 -5.81 23.60 5.01
C ALA A 110 -4.69 23.89 3.99
N GLY A 111 -5.05 24.25 2.75
CA GLY A 111 -4.13 24.53 1.66
C GLY A 111 -3.65 23.30 0.88
N ASN A 112 -4.20 22.11 1.15
CA ASN A 112 -3.88 20.92 0.38
C ASN A 112 -4.33 21.08 -1.09
N PRO A 113 -3.49 20.75 -2.11
CA PRO A 113 -3.87 20.85 -3.52
C PRO A 113 -5.09 20.02 -3.95
N LYS A 114 -5.52 19.06 -3.12
CA LYS A 114 -6.71 18.23 -3.30
C LYS A 114 -7.95 18.80 -2.61
N GLU A 115 -7.84 19.93 -1.93
CA GLU A 115 -9.03 20.64 -1.46
C GLU A 115 -10.00 20.88 -2.62
N PRO A 116 -11.31 20.80 -2.36
CA PRO A 116 -11.97 20.53 -1.07
C PRO A 116 -12.26 19.05 -0.78
N ALA A 117 -11.58 18.10 -1.45
CA ALA A 117 -11.80 16.68 -1.19
C ALA A 117 -11.29 16.28 0.20
N PRO A 118 -12.06 15.49 0.99
CA PRO A 118 -11.64 15.07 2.31
C PRO A 118 -10.49 14.04 2.21
N PRO A 119 -9.44 14.19 3.03
CA PRO A 119 -8.36 13.21 3.12
C PRO A 119 -8.89 11.92 3.76
N CYS A 120 -9.01 10.87 2.95
CA CYS A 120 -9.49 9.56 3.38
C CYS A 120 -8.34 8.72 3.94
N LYS A 121 -8.54 8.10 5.11
CA LYS A 121 -7.61 7.18 5.75
C LYS A 121 -8.24 5.79 5.81
N PHE A 122 -7.58 4.82 5.19
CA PHE A 122 -7.90 3.41 5.39
C PHE A 122 -7.29 2.91 6.70
N HIS A 123 -8.07 2.16 7.47
CA HIS A 123 -7.62 1.57 8.71
C HIS A 123 -6.99 0.20 8.47
N ASN A 124 -5.83 0.01 9.09
CA ASN A 124 -5.11 -1.26 9.11
C ASN A 124 -5.24 -1.90 10.49
N TYR A 125 -5.52 -3.20 10.54
CA TYR A 125 -5.66 -3.98 11.78
C TYR A 125 -4.50 -4.96 12.01
N TRP A 126 -3.38 -4.77 11.30
CA TRP A 126 -2.16 -5.51 11.49
C TRP A 126 -1.15 -4.66 12.29
N SER A 127 -0.60 -5.24 13.34
CA SER A 127 0.58 -4.69 14.01
C SER A 127 1.84 -5.36 13.46
N ILE A 128 2.83 -4.56 13.11
CA ILE A 128 4.10 -5.05 12.57
C ILE A 128 5.15 -5.03 13.68
N ARG A 129 5.79 -6.17 13.91
CA ARG A 129 6.91 -6.31 14.85
C ARG A 129 8.17 -6.61 14.08
N THR A 130 9.11 -5.68 14.13
CA THR A 130 10.46 -5.82 13.57
C THR A 130 11.43 -6.36 14.62
N PRO A 131 12.55 -6.97 14.21
CA PRO A 131 13.64 -7.31 15.13
C PRO A 131 14.29 -6.04 15.70
N PRO A 132 14.99 -6.12 16.85
CA PRO A 132 15.70 -4.98 17.43
C PRO A 132 16.66 -4.32 16.43
N GLY A 133 16.65 -2.98 16.38
CA GLY A 133 17.47 -2.19 15.46
C GLY A 133 16.85 -2.00 14.05
N TRP A 134 15.61 -2.42 13.83
CA TRP A 134 14.92 -2.29 12.54
C TRP A 134 13.58 -1.57 12.70
N SER A 135 13.20 -0.80 11.68
CA SER A 135 11.88 -0.19 11.51
C SER A 135 11.33 -0.47 10.11
N CYS A 136 10.03 -0.27 9.93
CA CYS A 136 9.38 -0.30 8.62
C CYS A 136 9.08 1.13 8.16
N LEU A 137 9.23 1.37 6.86
CA LEU A 137 8.71 2.55 6.19
C LEU A 137 7.23 2.31 5.83
N PHE A 138 6.39 3.32 5.99
CA PHE A 138 4.95 3.30 5.73
C PHE A 138 4.55 4.41 4.78
#